data_AF-A0A9Q3FUX3-F1
#
_entry.id   AF-A0A9Q3FUX3-F1
#
_cell.length_a   1.000
_cell.length_b   1.000
_cell.length_c   1.000
_cell.angle_alpha   90.00
_cell.angle_beta   90.00
_cell.angle_gamma   90.00
#
_symmetry.space_group_name_H-M   'P 1'
#
loop_
_entity.id
_entity.type
_entity.pdbx_description
1 polymer ?
#
loop_
_entity_poly.entity_id
_entity_poly.type
_entity_poly.pdbx_seq_one_letter_code
_entity_poly.pdbx_strand_id
1 'polypeptide(L)'
;MSTKALTCRQACWAEFNSGVHFTITYLPGRLATLSDALSRWDNMYPERGMDFISKIPQKFHQIINKDEITESRFFSIKVEIFSDLFDKIQKKVWQDNEYKEILMQLERGESVPDYSLEPQAKFLLFKYRVLISSNEELQLNILQKHHDSP
;
A
#
# COMPACT_ATOMS: atom_id res chain seq x y z
N MET A 1 -2.20 -9.30 34.26
CA MET A 1 -1.50 -9.00 32.98
C MET A 1 -1.28 -10.32 32.26
N SER A 2 -1.93 -10.56 31.13
CA SER A 2 -1.75 -11.80 30.37
C SER A 2 -0.48 -11.72 29.55
N THR A 3 0.59 -12.35 30.03
CA THR A 3 1.92 -12.46 29.40
C THR A 3 1.93 -13.51 28.29
N LYS A 4 1.05 -13.38 27.29
CA LYS A 4 1.10 -14.23 26.09
C LYS A 4 1.80 -13.45 24.99
N ALA A 5 2.84 -14.06 24.40
CA ALA A 5 3.46 -13.53 23.20
C ALA A 5 2.40 -13.44 22.09
N LEU A 6 2.18 -12.23 21.57
CA LEU A 6 1.25 -12.01 20.46
C LEU A 6 1.87 -12.53 19.17
N THR A 7 1.04 -13.07 18.28
CA THR A 7 1.48 -13.30 16.90
C THR A 7 1.72 -11.96 16.20
N CYS A 8 2.51 -11.93 15.12
CA CYS A 8 2.77 -10.67 14.39
C CYS A 8 1.47 -9.97 13.97
N ARG A 9 0.48 -10.73 13.46
CA ARG A 9 -0.84 -10.17 13.12
C ARG A 9 -1.53 -9.56 14.34
N GLN A 10 -1.49 -10.21 15.49
CA GLN A 10 -2.09 -9.68 16.72
C GLN A 10 -1.35 -8.44 17.21
N ALA A 11 -0.03 -8.36 17.06
CA ALA A 11 0.78 -7.21 17.46
C ALA A 11 0.47 -5.97 16.61
N CYS A 12 0.40 -6.09 15.28
CA CYS A 12 0.02 -4.98 14.39
C CYS A 12 -1.34 -4.40 14.77
N TRP A 13 -2.35 -5.27 14.98
CA TRP A 13 -3.68 -4.80 15.39
C TRP A 13 -3.72 -4.31 16.84
N ALA A 14 -2.84 -4.80 17.73
CA ALA A 14 -2.80 -4.33 19.11
C ALA A 14 -2.33 -2.87 19.21
N GLU A 15 -1.38 -2.46 18.36
CA GLU A 15 -0.95 -1.06 18.28
C GLU A 15 -2.11 -0.16 17.86
N PHE A 16 -2.78 -0.49 16.74
CA PHE A 16 -3.95 0.26 16.27
C PHE A 16 -5.07 0.34 17.31
N ASN A 17 -5.34 -0.79 17.96
CA ASN A 17 -6.41 -0.89 18.95
C ASN A 17 -6.07 -0.28 20.31
N SER A 18 -4.80 0.04 20.59
CA SER A 18 -4.38 0.58 21.88
C SER A 18 -5.03 1.93 22.23
N GLY A 19 -5.47 2.69 21.21
CA GLY A 19 -6.18 3.96 21.38
C GLY A 19 -7.66 3.83 21.76
N VAL A 20 -8.21 2.62 21.79
CA VAL A 20 -9.64 2.37 22.03
C VAL A 20 -9.84 1.55 23.29
N HIS A 21 -10.79 1.94 24.13
CA HIS A 21 -11.18 1.16 25.31
C HIS A 21 -12.31 0.19 24.94
N PHE A 22 -11.96 -1.07 24.64
CA PHE A 22 -12.91 -2.13 24.27
C PHE A 22 -12.60 -3.45 24.96
N THR A 23 -13.53 -4.40 24.86
CA THR A 23 -13.36 -5.78 25.34
C THR A 23 -13.71 -6.73 24.21
N ILE A 24 -12.78 -7.63 23.87
CA ILE A 24 -13.03 -8.68 22.86
C ILE A 24 -13.82 -9.79 23.51
N THR A 25 -15.04 -10.03 23.04
CA THR A 25 -15.88 -11.16 23.45
C THR A 25 -16.04 -12.14 22.29
N TYR A 26 -15.98 -13.44 22.59
CA TYR A 26 -16.29 -14.46 21.60
C TYR A 26 -17.78 -14.45 21.30
N LEU A 27 -18.14 -14.43 20.02
CA LEU A 27 -19.52 -14.44 19.56
C LEU A 27 -19.77 -15.72 18.74
N PRO A 28 -20.69 -16.60 19.17
CA PRO A 28 -20.98 -17.83 18.44
C PRO A 28 -21.64 -17.51 17.09
N GLY A 29 -21.40 -18.35 16.08
CA GLY A 29 -21.80 -18.08 14.69
C GLY A 29 -23.29 -17.75 14.49
N ARG A 30 -24.18 -18.36 15.27
CA ARG A 30 -25.63 -18.07 15.23
C ARG A 30 -25.99 -16.62 15.62
N LEU A 31 -25.17 -15.98 16.44
CA LEU A 31 -25.33 -14.57 16.83
C LEU A 31 -24.57 -13.63 15.87
N ALA A 32 -23.64 -14.16 15.07
CA ALA A 32 -22.81 -13.41 14.12
C ALA A 32 -23.46 -13.28 12.73
N THR A 33 -24.76 -13.60 12.59
CA THR A 33 -25.46 -13.65 11.30
C THR A 33 -25.39 -12.33 10.54
N LEU A 34 -25.47 -11.20 11.24
CA LEU A 34 -25.38 -9.88 10.60
C LEU A 34 -23.98 -9.64 10.01
N SER A 35 -22.93 -9.85 10.81
CA SER A 35 -21.55 -9.71 10.34
C SER A 35 -21.21 -10.71 9.23
N ASP A 36 -21.69 -11.95 9.33
CA ASP A 36 -21.50 -12.98 8.29
C ASP A 36 -22.20 -12.57 6.99
N ALA A 37 -23.46 -12.12 7.06
CA ALA A 37 -24.21 -11.62 5.89
C ALA A 37 -23.53 -10.41 5.24
N LEU A 38 -23.03 -9.46 6.03
CA LEU A 38 -22.30 -8.31 5.50
C LEU A 38 -20.97 -8.73 4.85
N SER A 39 -20.24 -9.67 5.46
CA SER A 39 -18.97 -10.17 4.92
C SER A 39 -19.11 -11.01 3.65
N ARG A 40 -20.32 -11.51 3.36
CA ARG A 40 -20.63 -12.29 2.15
C ARG A 40 -21.40 -11.49 1.10
N TRP A 41 -21.53 -10.19 1.30
CA TRP A 41 -22.25 -9.38 0.34
C TRP A 41 -21.39 -9.19 -0.92
N ASP A 42 -21.65 -9.97 -1.97
CA ASP A 42 -20.87 -9.98 -3.22
C ASP A 42 -20.74 -8.60 -3.87
N ASN A 43 -21.74 -7.75 -3.68
CA ASN A 43 -21.75 -6.39 -4.21
C ASN A 43 -20.93 -5.39 -3.39
N MET A 44 -20.41 -5.76 -2.20
CA MET A 44 -19.59 -4.87 -1.35
C MET A 44 -18.10 -4.89 -1.68
N TYR A 45 -17.57 -6.01 -2.16
CA TYR A 45 -16.14 -6.14 -2.42
C TYR A 45 -15.79 -5.61 -3.81
N PRO A 46 -14.72 -4.82 -3.96
CA PRO A 46 -14.29 -4.36 -5.26
C PRO A 46 -13.89 -5.53 -6.14
N GLU A 47 -14.12 -5.36 -7.44
CA GLU A 47 -13.56 -6.27 -8.43
C GLU A 47 -12.05 -6.07 -8.52
N ARG A 48 -11.34 -7.06 -9.05
CA ARG A 48 -9.88 -7.02 -9.15
C ARG A 48 -9.44 -5.75 -9.90
N GLY A 49 -8.65 -4.91 -9.22
CA GLY A 49 -8.11 -3.66 -9.79
C GLY A 49 -9.04 -2.44 -9.63
N MET A 50 -10.18 -2.59 -8.97
CA MET A 50 -10.98 -1.46 -8.48
C MET A 50 -10.79 -1.26 -6.98
N ASP A 51 -10.90 -0.02 -6.53
CA ASP A 51 -10.92 0.30 -5.10
C ASP A 51 -12.35 0.27 -4.54
N PHE A 52 -12.48 0.00 -3.24
CA PHE A 52 -13.77 0.02 -2.53
C PHE A 52 -14.52 1.36 -2.72
N ILE A 53 -13.77 2.47 -2.70
CA ILE A 53 -14.30 3.83 -2.89
C ILE A 53 -14.94 3.96 -4.27
N SER A 54 -14.30 3.43 -5.31
CA SER A 54 -14.79 3.49 -6.68
C SER A 54 -16.04 2.62 -6.89
N LYS A 55 -16.13 1.47 -6.24
CA LYS A 55 -17.28 0.56 -6.38
C LYS A 55 -18.53 1.06 -5.64
N ILE A 56 -18.38 1.64 -4.44
CA ILE A 56 -19.53 2.13 -3.67
C ILE A 56 -19.27 3.51 -3.06
N PRO A 57 -19.24 4.57 -3.90
CA PRO A 57 -18.96 5.93 -3.44
C PRO A 57 -20.02 6.44 -2.45
N GLN A 58 -21.27 5.98 -2.58
CA GLN A 58 -22.38 6.40 -1.72
C GLN A 58 -22.35 5.81 -0.30
N LYS A 59 -21.66 4.68 -0.09
CA LYS A 59 -21.54 4.06 1.24
C LYS A 59 -20.22 4.40 1.92
N PHE A 60 -19.26 4.91 1.17
CA PHE A 60 -18.05 5.49 1.71
C PHE A 60 -18.38 6.85 2.34
N HIS A 61 -18.84 6.81 3.59
CA HIS A 61 -18.86 7.97 4.43
C HIS A 61 -17.41 8.19 4.84
N GLN A 62 -16.75 9.22 4.30
CA GLN A 62 -15.50 9.67 4.88
C GLN A 62 -15.78 9.96 6.36
N ILE A 63 -15.24 9.12 7.24
CA ILE A 63 -15.33 9.32 8.70
C ILE A 63 -14.58 10.61 9.08
N ILE A 64 -13.71 11.08 8.20
CA ILE A 64 -12.88 12.26 8.38
C ILE A 64 -13.16 13.20 7.22
N ASN A 65 -13.89 14.29 7.48
CA ASN A 65 -14.01 15.36 6.51
C ASN A 65 -12.66 16.08 6.39
N LYS A 66 -12.26 16.49 5.18
CA LYS A 66 -10.97 17.18 4.97
C LYS A 66 -10.82 18.43 5.85
N ASP A 67 -11.93 19.07 6.17
CA ASP A 67 -11.98 20.28 7.01
C ASP A 67 -11.81 19.97 8.52
N GLU A 68 -11.99 18.71 8.95
CA GLU A 68 -11.79 18.27 10.34
C GLU A 68 -10.34 17.86 10.64
N ILE A 69 -9.53 17.64 9.60
CA ILE A 69 -8.12 17.22 9.71
C ILE A 69 -7.27 18.31 10.37
N THR A 70 -7.64 19.58 10.21
CA THR A 70 -6.94 20.72 10.83
C THR A 70 -7.10 20.82 12.34
N GLU A 71 -8.12 20.18 12.93
CA GLU A 71 -8.39 20.28 14.38
C GLU A 71 -8.13 19.00 15.17
N SER A 72 -7.91 17.86 14.51
CA SER A 72 -7.69 16.60 15.21
C SER A 72 -6.26 16.51 15.78
N ARG A 73 -6.12 16.72 17.10
CA ARG A 73 -4.85 16.53 17.84
C ARG A 73 -4.51 15.07 18.16
N PHE A 74 -5.28 14.09 17.67
CA PHE A 74 -5.25 12.72 18.18
C PHE A 74 -4.88 11.62 17.17
N PHE A 75 -4.61 11.92 15.91
CA PHE A 75 -4.06 10.94 14.98
C PHE A 75 -3.01 11.59 14.08
N SER A 76 -1.74 11.46 14.46
CA SER A 76 -0.63 11.80 13.57
C SER A 76 -0.48 10.69 12.54
N ILE A 77 -1.29 10.72 11.48
CA ILE A 77 -0.98 9.93 10.27
C ILE A 77 0.28 10.56 9.69
N LYS A 78 1.44 9.99 9.99
CA LYS A 78 2.66 10.27 9.24
C LYS A 78 2.48 9.68 7.85
N VAL A 79 2.00 10.51 6.93
CA VAL A 79 2.20 10.25 5.50
C VAL A 79 3.70 10.41 5.27
N GLU A 80 4.46 9.32 5.40
CA GLU A 80 5.84 9.31 4.91
C GLU A 80 5.78 9.43 3.40
N ILE A 81 6.03 10.65 2.92
CA ILE A 81 6.16 10.92 1.50
C ILE A 81 7.39 10.12 1.03
N PHE A 82 7.15 9.02 0.32
CA PHE A 82 8.18 8.11 -0.18
C PHE A 82 9.13 8.74 -1.23
N SER A 83 9.15 10.07 -1.39
CA SER A 83 9.94 10.81 -2.38
C SER A 83 11.39 10.34 -2.41
N ASP A 84 11.98 10.14 -1.23
CA ASP A 84 13.39 9.76 -1.12
C ASP A 84 13.68 8.34 -1.64
N LEU A 85 12.73 7.42 -1.53
CA LEU A 85 12.91 6.04 -2.00
C LEU A 85 12.72 5.97 -3.52
N PHE A 86 11.71 6.67 -4.02
CA PHE A 86 11.44 6.79 -5.45
C PHE A 86 12.58 7.47 -6.21
N ASP A 87 13.14 8.55 -5.66
CA ASP A 87 14.30 9.24 -6.21
C ASP A 87 15.54 8.34 -6.24
N LYS A 88 15.72 7.49 -5.22
CA LYS A 88 16.81 6.52 -5.17
C LYS A 88 16.66 5.42 -6.21
N ILE A 89 15.46 4.87 -6.37
CA ILE A 89 15.16 3.87 -7.41
C ILE A 89 15.45 4.46 -8.79
N GLN A 90 14.95 5.66 -9.05
CA GLN A 90 15.18 6.35 -10.32
C GLN A 90 16.68 6.56 -10.55
N LYS A 91 17.41 7.20 -9.64
CA LYS A 91 18.84 7.45 -9.81
C LYS A 91 19.64 6.17 -10.08
N LYS A 92 19.32 5.06 -9.40
CA LYS A 92 20.04 3.78 -9.62
C LYS A 92 19.74 3.17 -10.99
N VAL A 93 18.47 3.13 -11.41
CA VAL A 93 18.10 2.61 -12.75
C VAL A 93 18.78 3.39 -13.87
N TRP A 94 18.93 4.71 -13.72
CA TRP A 94 19.64 5.55 -14.69
C TRP A 94 21.17 5.38 -14.66
N GLN A 95 21.73 4.88 -13.56
CA GLN A 95 23.16 4.61 -13.42
C GLN A 95 23.56 3.22 -13.91
N ASP A 96 22.64 2.26 -13.92
CA ASP A 96 22.90 0.88 -14.34
C ASP A 96 23.16 0.79 -15.85
N ASN A 97 24.27 0.14 -16.22
CA ASN A 97 24.67 0.01 -17.62
C ASN A 97 23.69 -0.87 -18.44
N GLU A 98 23.04 -1.84 -17.82
CA GLU A 98 22.09 -2.75 -18.48
C GLU A 98 20.81 -2.03 -18.96
N TYR A 99 20.34 -1.03 -18.20
CA TYR A 99 19.10 -0.33 -18.50
C TYR A 99 19.31 0.98 -19.26
N LYS A 100 20.53 1.51 -19.32
CA LYS A 100 20.86 2.72 -20.10
C LYS A 100 20.55 2.56 -21.59
N GLU A 101 20.86 1.41 -22.17
CA GLU A 101 20.60 1.15 -23.58
C GLU A 101 19.08 1.15 -23.87
N ILE A 102 18.31 0.51 -22.99
CA ILE A 102 16.85 0.45 -23.06
C ILE A 102 16.24 1.85 -22.88
N LEU A 103 16.75 2.64 -21.93
CA LEU A 103 16.31 4.03 -21.72
C LEU A 103 16.58 4.91 -22.95
N MET A 104 17.75 4.79 -23.57
CA MET A 104 18.08 5.55 -24.79
C MET A 104 17.20 5.15 -25.98
N GLN A 105 16.85 3.87 -26.12
CA GLN A 105 15.92 3.41 -27.16
C GLN A 105 14.51 3.95 -26.93
N LEU A 106 14.02 3.90 -25.69
CA LEU A 106 12.71 4.44 -25.32
C LEU A 106 12.64 5.98 -25.47
N GLU A 107 13.70 6.72 -25.15
CA GLU A 107 13.78 8.17 -25.37
C GLU A 107 13.78 8.55 -26.86
N ARG A 108 14.35 7.69 -27.72
CA ARG A 108 14.32 7.85 -29.19
C ARG A 108 12.96 7.51 -29.80
N GLY A 109 12.02 7.01 -28.99
CA GLY A 109 10.69 6.60 -29.43
C GLY A 109 10.65 5.21 -30.06
N GLU A 110 11.70 4.40 -29.89
CA GLU A 110 11.69 2.99 -30.30
C GLU A 110 10.90 2.17 -29.28
N SER A 111 9.99 1.33 -29.79
CA SER A 111 9.21 0.42 -28.96
C SER A 111 10.06 -0.79 -28.59
N VAL A 112 10.49 -0.86 -27.33
CA VAL A 112 11.20 -2.03 -26.80
C VAL A 112 10.17 -3.01 -26.25
N PRO A 113 10.21 -4.30 -26.65
CA PRO A 113 9.25 -5.28 -26.17
C PRO A 113 9.31 -5.42 -24.64
N ASP A 114 8.14 -5.46 -24.00
CA ASP A 114 7.91 -5.55 -22.55
C ASP A 114 8.35 -4.34 -21.70
N TYR A 115 9.09 -3.37 -22.25
CA TYR A 115 9.53 -2.18 -21.53
C TYR A 115 8.72 -0.94 -21.94
N SER A 116 8.34 -0.15 -20.95
CA SER A 116 7.64 1.12 -21.16
C SER A 116 8.15 2.17 -20.20
N LEU A 117 8.14 3.43 -20.62
CA LEU A 117 8.50 4.55 -19.77
C LEU A 117 7.22 5.23 -19.27
N GLU A 118 7.12 5.45 -17.96
CA GLU A 118 6.02 6.23 -17.41
C GLU A 118 6.25 7.73 -17.67
N PRO A 119 5.36 8.42 -18.41
CA PRO A 119 5.62 9.76 -18.93
C PRO A 119 5.71 10.85 -17.85
N GLN A 120 5.09 10.64 -16.68
CA GLN A 120 5.06 11.65 -15.60
C GLN A 120 6.16 11.44 -14.57
N ALA A 121 6.40 10.19 -14.17
CA ALA A 121 7.32 9.86 -13.10
C ALA A 121 8.70 9.40 -13.59
N LYS A 122 8.87 9.19 -14.91
CA LYS A 122 10.12 8.72 -15.54
C LYS A 122 10.64 7.40 -14.96
N PHE A 123 9.73 6.53 -14.52
CA PHE A 123 10.07 5.16 -14.14
C PHE A 123 10.14 4.26 -15.37
N LEU A 124 11.09 3.33 -15.34
CA LEU A 124 11.15 2.24 -16.27
C LEU A 124 10.20 1.13 -15.79
N LEU A 125 9.24 0.77 -16.62
CA LEU A 125 8.27 -0.27 -16.35
C LEU A 125 8.61 -1.51 -17.19
N PHE A 126 8.65 -2.67 -16.54
CA PHE A 126 8.71 -3.97 -17.20
C PHE A 126 7.37 -4.69 -16.99
N LYS A 127 6.65 -5.01 -18.07
CA LYS A 127 5.33 -5.65 -18.02
C LYS A 127 4.38 -4.97 -17.03
N TYR A 128 4.30 -3.64 -17.09
CA TYR A 128 3.46 -2.79 -16.22
C TYR A 128 3.85 -2.77 -14.73
N ARG A 129 5.09 -3.17 -14.39
CA ARG A 129 5.62 -3.11 -13.03
C ARG A 129 6.86 -2.22 -12.99
N VAL A 130 7.02 -1.46 -11.91
CA VAL A 130 8.23 -0.65 -11.68
C VAL A 130 9.43 -1.57 -11.64
N LEU A 131 10.36 -1.34 -12.57
CA LEU A 131 11.63 -2.04 -12.60
C LEU A 131 12.50 -1.51 -11.45
N ILE A 132 12.98 -2.43 -10.63
CA ILE A 132 13.95 -2.14 -9.58
C ILE A 132 15.28 -2.71 -10.05
N SER A 133 16.32 -1.88 -10.00
CA SER A 133 17.71 -2.30 -10.22
C SER A 133 18.06 -3.57 -9.41
N SER A 134 18.92 -4.42 -9.96
CA SER A 134 19.41 -5.66 -9.31
C SER A 134 20.28 -5.43 -8.05
N ASN A 135 20.32 -4.21 -7.53
CA ASN A 135 21.05 -3.87 -6.32
C ASN A 135 20.39 -4.47 -5.06
N GLU A 136 21.07 -5.43 -4.43
CA GLU A 136 20.59 -6.18 -3.26
C GLU A 136 20.19 -5.26 -2.09
N GLU A 137 20.91 -4.17 -1.85
CA GLU A 137 20.61 -3.24 -0.75
C GLU A 137 19.28 -2.50 -0.95
N LEU A 138 18.97 -2.09 -2.20
CA LEU A 138 17.70 -1.43 -2.50
C LEU A 138 16.53 -2.40 -2.37
N GLN A 139 16.68 -3.61 -2.92
CA GLN A 139 15.65 -4.63 -2.83
C GLN A 139 15.37 -4.98 -1.37
N LEU A 140 16.43 -5.14 -0.57
CA LEU A 140 16.30 -5.43 0.85
C LEU A 140 15.67 -4.27 1.63
N ASN A 141 15.99 -3.01 1.30
CA ASN A 141 15.35 -1.84 1.91
C ASN A 141 13.84 -1.78 1.57
N ILE A 142 13.48 -2.03 0.31
CA ILE A 142 12.08 -2.05 -0.13
C ILE A 142 11.32 -3.20 0.57
N LEU A 143 11.92 -4.38 0.64
CA LEU A 143 11.33 -5.54 1.32
C LEU A 143 11.15 -5.29 2.82
N GLN A 144 12.17 -4.76 3.50
CA GLN A 144 12.08 -4.39 4.92
C GLN A 144 11.00 -3.33 5.15
N LYS A 145 10.99 -2.26 4.37
CA LYS A 145 9.96 -1.22 4.51
C LYS A 145 8.55 -1.74 4.25
N HIS A 146 8.35 -2.62 3.27
CA HIS A 146 7.05 -3.22 3.02
C HIS A 146 6.64 -4.22 4.11
N HIS A 147 7.62 -4.89 4.73
CA HIS A 147 7.37 -5.82 5.82
C HIS A 147 7.11 -5.12 7.17
N ASP A 148 7.79 -4.00 7.39
CA ASP A 148 7.77 -3.24 8.66
C ASP A 148 6.79 -2.07 8.62
N SER A 149 6.16 -1.78 7.47
CA SER A 149 5.04 -0.84 7.38
C SER A 149 3.79 -1.47 8.04
N PRO A 150 3.15 -0.79 9.01
CA PRO A 150 1.93 -1.27 9.67
C PRO A 150 0.72 -1.34 8.73
#